data_AF-A0A7W0U1Y9-F1
#
_entry.id   AF-A0A7W0U1Y9-F1
#
_cell.length_a   1.000
_cell.length_b   1.000
_cell.length_c   1.000
_cell.angle_alpha   90.00
_cell.angle_beta   90.00
_cell.angle_gamma   90.00
#
_symmetry.space_group_name_H-M   'P 1'
#
loop_
_entity.id
_entity.type
_entity.pdbx_description
1 polymer ?
#
loop_
_entity_poly.entity_id
_entity_poly.type
_entity_poly.pdbx_seq_one_letter_code
_entity_poly.pdbx_strand_id
1 'polypeptide(L)'
;MLAHSEKEGATATWKRTFGFHPLLAFVDHGPGGMGEPVAGLLRTGKATANDAADHITVLTDALAQIPEADRSRVLVRGDSGAGVHEARWPGPAG
;
A
#
# COMPACT_ATOMS: atom_id res chain seq x y z
N MET A 1 11.92 4.23 -1.99
CA MET A 1 12.96 3.69 -2.89
C MET A 1 13.75 4.86 -3.47
N LEU A 2 15.08 4.78 -3.51
CA LEU A 2 15.91 5.81 -4.14
C LEU A 2 15.84 5.66 -5.66
N ALA A 3 15.56 6.74 -6.37
CA ALA A 3 15.68 6.76 -7.83
C ALA A 3 16.91 7.58 -8.19
N HIS A 4 17.85 6.98 -8.91
CA HIS A 4 19.00 7.72 -9.48
C HIS A 4 18.64 8.44 -10.79
N SER A 5 17.35 8.52 -11.12
CA SER A 5 16.84 9.03 -12.39
C SER A 5 15.54 9.78 -12.14
N GLU A 6 15.33 10.87 -12.89
CA GLU A 6 14.12 11.73 -12.87
C GLU A 6 12.94 11.06 -13.57
N LYS A 7 12.65 9.79 -13.21
CA LYS A 7 11.45 9.11 -13.69
C LYS A 7 10.22 9.87 -13.22
N GLU A 8 9.19 9.89 -14.05
CA GLU A 8 7.93 10.55 -13.73
C GLU A 8 7.41 10.12 -12.35
N GLY A 9 7.15 11.10 -11.47
CA GLY A 9 6.73 10.88 -10.09
C GLY A 9 7.85 10.78 -9.05
N ALA A 10 9.11 10.60 -9.44
CA ALA A 10 10.24 10.70 -8.50
C ALA A 10 10.44 12.16 -8.07
N THR A 11 10.43 12.41 -6.75
CA THR A 11 10.59 13.77 -6.21
C THR A 11 11.46 13.75 -4.95
N ALA A 12 11.88 14.92 -4.48
CA ALA A 12 12.54 15.05 -3.19
C ALA A 12 11.62 14.57 -2.06
N THR A 13 12.16 13.77 -1.15
CA THR A 13 11.44 13.19 -0.01
C THR A 13 11.71 13.99 1.26
N TRP A 14 10.84 13.81 2.26
CA TRP A 14 11.06 14.35 3.61
C TRP A 14 12.42 13.95 4.21
N LYS A 15 12.87 12.72 3.93
CA LYS A 15 14.17 12.20 4.42
C LYS A 15 15.37 12.74 3.63
N ARG A 16 15.20 13.81 2.86
CA ARG A 16 16.22 14.46 2.02
C ARG A 16 16.87 13.51 1.02
N THR A 17 16.08 12.56 0.53
CA THR A 17 16.47 11.67 -0.56
C THR A 17 15.62 11.97 -1.79
N PHE A 18 15.92 11.35 -2.93
CA PHE A 18 15.14 11.51 -4.16
C PHE A 18 14.58 10.16 -4.62
N GLY A 19 13.29 10.12 -4.94
CA GLY A 19 12.65 8.92 -5.46
C GLY A 19 11.16 8.84 -5.15
N PHE A 20 10.65 7.62 -5.05
CA PHE A 20 9.25 7.33 -4.75
C PHE A 20 9.04 7.07 -3.26
N HIS A 21 7.81 7.29 -2.82
CA HIS A 21 7.28 6.89 -1.53
C HIS A 21 6.37 5.66 -1.72
N PRO A 22 6.94 4.46 -1.93
CA PRO A 22 6.17 3.27 -2.25
C PRO A 22 5.26 2.88 -1.08
N LEU A 23 4.04 2.44 -1.40
CA LEU A 23 3.14 1.77 -0.48
C LEU A 23 2.94 0.34 -1.00
N LEU A 24 3.24 -0.67 -0.17
CA LEU A 24 3.23 -2.08 -0.57
C LEU A 24 2.26 -2.85 0.33
N ALA A 25 1.53 -3.79 -0.27
CA ALA A 25 0.67 -4.72 0.45
C ALA A 25 1.22 -6.15 0.31
N PHE A 26 1.28 -6.85 1.43
CA PHE A 26 1.77 -8.21 1.53
C PHE A 26 0.65 -9.13 2.02
N VAL A 27 0.59 -10.34 1.47
CA VAL A 27 -0.25 -11.42 2.00
C VAL A 27 0.63 -12.36 2.79
N ASP A 28 0.42 -12.35 4.10
CA ASP A 28 1.03 -13.31 4.98
C ASP A 28 0.19 -14.60 5.01
N HIS A 29 0.83 -15.73 4.70
CA HIS A 29 0.17 -17.03 4.66
C HIS A 29 1.11 -18.16 5.12
N GLY A 30 0.51 -19.19 5.72
CA GLY A 30 1.21 -20.38 6.18
C GLY A 30 1.89 -20.26 7.55
N PRO A 31 2.49 -21.35 8.06
CA PRO A 31 2.96 -21.46 9.45
C PRO A 31 4.20 -20.61 9.82
N GLY A 32 4.66 -19.71 8.97
CA GLY A 32 5.96 -19.03 9.13
C GLY A 32 5.95 -17.52 8.97
N GLY A 33 4.81 -16.90 8.66
CA GLY A 33 4.77 -15.44 8.56
C GLY A 33 5.48 -14.87 7.32
N MET A 34 5.78 -15.69 6.31
CA MET A 34 6.59 -15.28 5.16
C MET A 34 5.69 -14.53 4.17
N GLY A 35 5.47 -13.24 4.44
CA GLY A 35 4.62 -12.40 3.60
C GLY A 35 5.11 -12.29 2.16
N GLU A 36 4.22 -12.52 1.20
CA GLU A 36 4.46 -12.29 -0.22
C GLU A 36 3.90 -10.93 -0.66
N PRO A 37 4.64 -10.10 -1.41
CA PRO A 37 4.10 -8.86 -1.94
C PRO A 37 3.08 -9.16 -3.04
N VAL A 38 1.85 -8.64 -2.88
CA VAL A 38 0.76 -8.88 -3.85
C VAL A 38 0.28 -7.62 -4.56
N ALA A 39 0.55 -6.44 -4.01
CA ALA A 39 0.23 -5.16 -4.65
C ALA A 39 1.19 -4.06 -4.20
N GLY A 40 1.32 -3.02 -5.02
CA GLY A 40 2.16 -1.87 -4.70
C GLY A 40 1.82 -0.64 -5.51
N LEU A 41 1.86 0.52 -4.86
CA LEU A 41 1.68 1.83 -5.47
C LEU A 41 2.98 2.64 -5.40
N LEU A 42 3.45 3.07 -6.56
CA LEU A 42 4.59 3.98 -6.68
C LEU A 42 4.10 5.42 -6.62
N ARG A 43 4.14 6.00 -5.42
CA ARG A 43 3.65 7.35 -5.17
C ARG A 43 4.79 8.35 -5.18
N THR A 44 4.45 9.61 -5.42
CA THR A 44 5.46 10.67 -5.44
C THR A 44 6.26 10.71 -4.15
N GLY A 45 7.56 11.00 -4.23
CA GLY A 45 8.45 11.09 -3.06
C GLY A 45 7.97 12.02 -1.93
N LYS A 46 7.14 13.01 -2.24
CA LYS A 46 6.49 13.94 -1.29
C LYS A 46 5.14 13.46 -0.74
N ALA A 47 4.65 12.29 -1.15
CA ALA A 47 3.37 11.75 -0.68
C ALA A 47 3.40 11.49 0.83
N THR A 48 2.26 11.71 1.49
CA THR A 48 2.08 11.39 2.91
C THR A 48 1.92 9.89 3.12
N ALA A 49 2.34 9.36 4.26
CA ALA A 49 2.18 7.95 4.59
C ALA A 49 0.72 7.55 4.85
N ASN A 50 -0.17 8.51 5.13
CA ASN A 50 -1.51 8.28 5.67
C ASN A 50 -2.64 8.67 4.70
N ASP A 51 -2.39 8.68 3.40
CA ASP A 51 -3.44 9.02 2.42
C ASP A 51 -4.46 7.88 2.32
N ALA A 52 -5.70 8.13 2.76
CA ALA A 52 -6.72 7.08 2.82
C ALA A 52 -7.07 6.52 1.43
N ALA A 53 -7.03 7.34 0.37
CA ALA A 53 -7.33 6.88 -0.98
C ALA A 53 -6.24 5.93 -1.47
N ASP A 54 -4.97 6.25 -1.24
CA ASP A 54 -3.86 5.34 -1.58
C ASP A 54 -3.96 4.00 -0.84
N HIS A 55 -4.32 4.03 0.44
CA HIS A 55 -4.52 2.82 1.25
C HIS A 55 -5.70 1.98 0.75
N ILE A 56 -6.81 2.60 0.37
CA ILE A 56 -7.94 1.91 -0.25
C ILE A 56 -7.52 1.33 -1.61
N THR A 57 -6.84 2.08 -2.46
CA THR A 57 -6.41 1.58 -3.78
C THR A 57 -5.52 0.34 -3.62
N VAL A 58 -4.46 0.41 -2.81
CA VAL A 58 -3.55 -0.74 -2.65
C VAL A 58 -4.25 -1.94 -1.99
N LEU A 59 -5.20 -1.70 -1.08
CA LEU A 59 -6.00 -2.76 -0.47
C LEU A 59 -6.93 -3.43 -1.51
N THR A 60 -7.54 -2.64 -2.39
CA THR A 60 -8.35 -3.15 -3.51
C THR A 60 -7.54 -4.08 -4.39
N ASP A 61 -6.37 -3.62 -4.80
CA ASP A 61 -5.49 -4.38 -5.69
C ASP A 61 -5.02 -5.68 -5.01
N ALA A 62 -4.70 -5.62 -3.70
CA ALA A 62 -4.30 -6.79 -2.92
C ALA A 62 -5.43 -7.81 -2.77
N LEU A 63 -6.65 -7.38 -2.43
CA LEU A 63 -7.80 -8.28 -2.31
C LEU A 63 -8.19 -8.91 -3.66
N ALA A 64 -7.97 -8.20 -4.78
CA ALA A 64 -8.18 -8.75 -6.12
C ALA A 64 -7.26 -9.95 -6.42
N GLN A 65 -6.08 -10.04 -5.78
CA GLN A 65 -5.18 -11.18 -5.91
C GLN A 65 -5.65 -12.42 -5.11
N ILE A 66 -6.59 -12.25 -4.16
CA ILE A 66 -7.07 -13.33 -3.30
C ILE A 66 -8.35 -13.94 -3.88
N PRO A 67 -8.49 -15.28 -3.94
CA PRO A 67 -9.73 -15.93 -4.33
C PRO A 67 -10.92 -15.45 -3.51
N GLU A 68 -12.06 -15.21 -4.17
CA GLU A 68 -13.25 -14.63 -3.52
C GLU A 68 -13.71 -15.43 -2.30
N ALA A 69 -13.64 -16.77 -2.37
CA ALA A 69 -14.00 -17.67 -1.29
C ALA A 69 -13.17 -17.45 0.00
N ASP A 70 -11.95 -16.93 -0.12
CA ASP A 70 -11.03 -16.74 0.99
C ASP A 70 -10.99 -15.28 1.49
N ARG A 71 -11.53 -14.31 0.75
CA ARG A 71 -11.49 -12.87 1.12
C ARG A 71 -12.14 -12.58 2.47
N SER A 72 -13.18 -13.32 2.84
CA SER A 72 -13.86 -13.19 4.14
C SER A 72 -13.02 -13.64 5.33
N ARG A 73 -11.92 -14.35 5.08
CA ARG A 73 -11.02 -14.90 6.11
C ARG A 73 -9.75 -14.07 6.28
N VAL A 74 -9.62 -12.96 5.55
CA VAL A 74 -8.43 -12.10 5.55
C VAL A 74 -8.54 -11.07 6.67
N LEU A 75 -7.49 -10.93 7.46
CA LEU A 75 -7.30 -9.80 8.38
C LEU A 75 -6.39 -8.76 7.70
N VAL A 76 -6.86 -7.52 7.60
CA VAL A 76 -6.10 -6.41 7.03
C VAL A 76 -5.47 -5.59 8.16
N ARG A 77 -4.17 -5.31 8.04
CA ARG A 77 -3.43 -4.42 8.94
C ARG A 77 -2.74 -3.33 8.14
N GLY A 78 -3.00 -2.07 8.48
CA GLY A 78 -2.21 -0.93 8.00
C GLY A 78 -1.17 -0.54 9.03
N ASP A 79 0.07 -0.27 8.59
CA ASP A 79 1.11 0.36 9.41
C ASP A 79 1.12 1.86 9.13
N SER A 80 0.27 2.62 9.83
CA SER A 80 0.21 4.08 9.75
C SER A 80 0.66 4.70 11.07
N GLY A 81 1.66 5.59 10.99
CA GLY A 81 2.37 6.11 12.16
C GLY A 81 1.85 7.44 12.73
N ALA A 82 0.75 8.01 12.24
CA ALA A 82 0.23 9.28 12.77
C ALA A 82 -1.27 9.50 12.49
N GLY A 83 -2.03 9.82 13.54
CA GLY A 83 -3.40 10.35 13.48
C GLY A 83 -4.49 9.38 13.04
N VAL A 84 -5.66 9.48 13.68
CA VAL A 84 -6.89 8.85 13.18
C VAL A 84 -7.42 9.68 12.02
N HIS A 85 -7.31 9.15 10.80
CA HIS A 85 -7.98 9.67 9.61
C HIS A 85 -9.11 8.73 9.22
N GLU A 86 -10.25 9.26 8.77
CA GLU A 86 -11.36 8.43 8.30
C GLU A 86 -10.93 7.67 7.03
N ALA A 87 -11.01 6.34 7.08
CA ALA A 87 -10.84 5.46 5.94
C ALA A 87 -12.05 4.55 5.85
N ARG A 88 -12.90 4.78 4.84
CA ARG A 88 -14.08 3.94 4.58
C ARG A 88 -13.82 3.11 3.34
N TRP A 89 -13.65 1.81 3.53
CA TRP A 89 -13.60 0.84 2.45
C TRP A 89 -14.99 0.70 1.81
N PRO A 90 -15.15 0.98 0.50
CA PRO A 90 -16.46 0.94 -0.16
C PRO A 90 -16.92 -0.49 -0.53
N GLY A 91 -16.07 -1.52 -0.38
CA GLY A 91 -16.32 -2.85 -0.95
C GLY A 91 -15.79 -2.97 -2.38
N PRO A 92 -15.66 -4.19 -2.92
CA PRO A 92 -15.40 -4.38 -4.34
C PRO A 92 -16.55 -3.77 -5.16
N ALA A 93 -16.22 -3.12 -6.29
CA ALA A 93 -17.23 -2.65 -7.23
C ALA A 93 -18.01 -3.86 -7.79
N GLY A 94 -19.31 -3.91 -7.49
CA GLY A 94 -20.25 -4.85 -8.10
C GLY A 94 -20.73 -4.38 -9.47
#